data_AF-A0A9X2YV90-F1
#
_entry.id   AF-A0A9X2YV90-F1
#
_cell.length_a   1.000
_cell.length_b   1.000
_cell.length_c   1.000
_cell.angle_alpha   90.00
_cell.angle_beta   90.00
_cell.angle_gamma   90.00
#
_symmetry.space_group_name_H-M   'P 1'
#
loop_
_entity.id
_entity.type
_entity.pdbx_description
1 polymer ?
#
loop_
_entity_poly.entity_id
_entity_poly.type
_entity_poly.pdbx_seq_one_letter_code
_entity_poly.pdbx_strand_id
1 'polypeptide(L)'
;MKEKAFDFNVNDRQSFADFITALHKDLRENPEGWKNKTLPDFLEALSSYTEDIQGYYDNMKIHKDADKPNWEIFADIFKGAIIYE
;
A
#
# COMPACT_ATOMS: atom_id res chain seq x y z
N MET A 1 -7.26 14.51 2.77
CA MET A 1 -7.53 13.37 3.69
C MET A 1 -6.69 12.15 3.35
N LYS A 2 -6.54 11.77 2.06
CA LYS A 2 -5.57 10.76 1.60
C LYS A 2 -4.17 10.91 2.22
N GLU A 3 -3.61 12.12 2.22
CA GLU A 3 -2.27 12.40 2.80
C GLU A 3 -2.11 11.84 4.23
N LYS A 4 -3.12 11.99 5.11
CA LYS A 4 -3.02 11.51 6.49
C LYS A 4 -2.97 9.98 6.63
N ALA A 5 -3.56 9.22 5.71
CA ALA A 5 -3.53 7.76 5.75
C ALA A 5 -2.21 7.19 5.18
N PHE A 6 -1.52 7.95 4.34
CA PHE A 6 -0.30 7.51 3.66
C PHE A 6 1.00 7.93 4.37
N ASP A 7 0.93 8.84 5.34
CA ASP A 7 2.06 9.33 6.15
C ASP A 7 2.44 8.40 7.34
N PHE A 8 1.96 7.16 7.38
CA PHE A 8 2.34 6.20 8.42
C PHE A 8 3.79 5.74 8.25
N ASN A 9 4.55 5.84 9.35
CA ASN A 9 5.86 5.21 9.47
C ASN A 9 5.69 3.76 9.95
N VAL A 10 5.71 2.81 9.02
CA VAL A 10 5.39 1.40 9.26
C VAL A 10 6.67 0.59 9.42
N ASN A 11 7.05 0.28 10.67
CA ASN A 11 8.32 -0.41 10.98
C ASN A 11 8.15 -1.71 11.77
N ASP A 12 6.95 -1.99 12.25
CA ASP A 12 6.64 -3.16 13.06
C ASP A 12 5.22 -3.65 12.79
N ARG A 13 4.88 -4.79 13.39
CA ARG A 13 3.56 -5.40 13.27
C ARG A 13 2.43 -4.48 13.73
N GLN A 14 2.66 -3.65 14.76
CA GLN A 14 1.59 -2.82 15.34
C GLN A 14 1.30 -1.61 14.46
N SER A 15 2.34 -0.91 14.02
CA SER A 15 2.25 0.18 13.05
C SER A 15 1.64 -0.27 11.72
N PHE A 16 1.91 -1.51 11.29
CA PHE A 16 1.24 -2.09 10.11
C PHE A 16 -0.26 -2.34 10.34
N ALA A 17 -0.65 -2.84 11.52
CA ALA A 17 -2.06 -3.02 11.86
C ALA A 17 -2.81 -1.68 11.95
N ASP A 18 -2.16 -0.65 12.50
CA ASP A 18 -2.72 0.70 12.60
C ASP A 18 -2.88 1.32 11.20
N PHE A 19 -1.90 1.10 10.30
CA PHE A 19 -1.98 1.48 8.90
C PHE A 19 -3.16 0.83 8.17
N ILE A 20 -3.35 -0.49 8.29
CA ILE A 20 -4.51 -1.19 7.68
C ILE A 20 -5.83 -0.64 8.24
N THR A 21 -5.89 -0.36 9.54
CA THR A 21 -7.09 0.22 10.17
C THR A 21 -7.40 1.61 9.61
N ALA A 22 -6.37 2.43 9.38
CA ALA A 22 -6.51 3.74 8.76
C ALA A 22 -6.99 3.64 7.30
N LEU A 23 -6.45 2.71 6.52
CA LEU A 23 -6.89 2.44 5.15
C LEU A 23 -8.36 2.03 5.09
N HIS A 24 -8.79 1.09 5.94
CA HIS A 24 -10.19 0.65 6.00
C HIS A 24 -11.13 1.81 6.36
N LYS A 25 -10.72 2.68 7.29
CA LYS A 25 -11.49 3.89 7.63
C LYS A 25 -11.57 4.85 6.44
N ASP A 26 -10.46 5.10 5.75
CA ASP A 26 -10.44 6.00 4.58
C ASP A 26 -11.30 5.47 3.44
N LEU A 27 -11.26 4.17 3.13
CA LEU A 27 -12.15 3.57 2.13
C LEU A 27 -13.63 3.77 2.47
N ARG A 28 -14.01 3.65 3.74
CA ARG A 28 -15.40 3.87 4.19
C ARG A 28 -15.84 5.33 4.11
N GLU A 29 -14.95 6.27 4.40
CA GLU A 29 -15.25 7.70 4.43
C GLU A 29 -15.10 8.37 3.06
N ASN A 30 -14.19 7.87 2.22
CA ASN A 30 -13.78 8.46 0.94
C ASN A 30 -13.68 7.42 -0.20
N PRO A 31 -14.73 6.62 -0.48
CA PRO A 31 -14.66 5.52 -1.44
C PRO A 31 -14.33 5.97 -2.88
N GLU A 32 -14.72 7.20 -3.27
CA GLU A 32 -14.40 7.74 -4.60
C GLU A 32 -12.91 7.97 -4.84
N GLY A 33 -12.09 7.98 -3.78
CA GLY A 33 -10.65 8.06 -3.90
C GLY A 33 -9.98 6.73 -4.25
N TRP A 34 -10.69 5.61 -4.19
CA TRP A 34 -10.12 4.27 -4.36
C TRP A 34 -10.43 3.72 -5.75
N LYS A 35 -9.40 3.23 -6.44
CA LYS A 35 -9.55 2.59 -7.75
C LYS A 35 -10.20 1.20 -7.62
N ASN A 36 -9.77 0.44 -6.62
CA ASN A 36 -10.27 -0.91 -6.32
C ASN A 36 -11.21 -0.90 -5.13
N LYS A 37 -12.51 -0.90 -5.39
CA LYS A 37 -13.56 -0.76 -4.35
C LYS A 37 -14.12 -2.11 -3.88
N THR A 38 -13.86 -3.19 -4.60
CA THR A 38 -14.30 -4.55 -4.22
C THR A 38 -13.11 -5.39 -3.75
N LEU A 39 -13.38 -6.42 -2.95
CA LEU A 39 -12.33 -7.32 -2.46
C LEU A 39 -11.61 -8.07 -3.62
N PRO A 40 -12.32 -8.59 -4.65
CA PRO A 40 -11.65 -9.17 -5.82
C PRO A 40 -10.69 -8.20 -6.51
N ASP A 41 -11.16 -7.00 -6.88
CA ASP A 41 -10.34 -6.00 -7.58
C ASP A 41 -9.11 -5.61 -6.74
N PHE A 42 -9.30 -5.45 -5.42
CA PHE A 42 -8.22 -5.08 -4.51
C PHE A 42 -7.17 -6.18 -4.36
N LEU A 43 -7.57 -7.45 -4.34
CA LEU A 43 -6.64 -8.58 -4.28
C LEU A 43 -5.86 -8.75 -5.60
N GLU A 44 -6.51 -8.48 -6.74
CA GLU A 44 -5.84 -8.45 -8.05
C GLU A 44 -4.77 -7.35 -8.10
N ALA A 45 -5.14 -6.13 -7.71
CA ALA A 45 -4.23 -4.99 -7.63
C ALA A 45 -3.06 -5.21 -6.66
N LEU A 46 -3.33 -5.79 -5.47
CA LEU A 46 -2.29 -6.17 -4.52
C LEU A 46 -1.30 -7.18 -5.11
N SER A 47 -1.80 -8.20 -5.82
CA SER A 47 -0.94 -9.19 -6.46
C SER A 47 -0.06 -8.55 -7.54
N SER A 48 -0.66 -7.78 -8.44
CA SER A 48 0.05 -7.12 -9.54
C SER A 48 1.15 -6.19 -9.01
N TYR A 49 0.82 -5.33 -8.05
CA TYR A 49 1.80 -4.38 -7.52
C TYR A 49 2.89 -5.04 -6.68
N THR A 50 2.62 -6.20 -6.06
CA THR A 50 3.64 -6.97 -5.36
C THR A 50 4.73 -7.46 -6.32
N GLU A 51 4.36 -7.83 -7.55
CA GLU A 51 5.32 -8.24 -8.59
C GLU A 51 6.11 -7.04 -9.13
N ASP A 52 5.49 -5.87 -9.23
CA ASP A 52 6.09 -4.67 -9.84
C ASP A 52 6.91 -3.78 -8.88
N ILE A 53 6.77 -3.94 -7.56
CA ILE A 53 7.30 -2.97 -6.59
C ILE A 53 8.82 -2.79 -6.64
N GLN A 54 9.59 -3.82 -7.02
CA GLN A 54 11.03 -3.66 -7.20
C GLN A 54 11.34 -2.67 -8.35
N GLY A 55 10.59 -2.75 -9.45
CA GLY A 55 10.69 -1.81 -10.56
C GLY A 55 10.35 -0.37 -10.13
N TYR A 56 9.36 -0.18 -9.25
CA TYR A 56 9.07 1.11 -8.65
C TYR A 56 10.26 1.65 -7.84
N TYR A 57 10.88 0.82 -6.97
CA TYR A 57 12.04 1.23 -6.19
C TYR A 57 13.24 1.61 -7.06
N ASP A 58 13.53 0.80 -8.08
CA ASP A 58 14.62 1.05 -9.02
C ASP A 58 14.41 2.36 -9.79
N ASN A 59 13.19 2.57 -10.32
CA ASN A 59 12.82 3.78 -11.06
C ASN A 59 12.94 5.04 -10.19
N MET A 60 12.56 4.94 -8.91
CA MET A 60 12.63 6.04 -7.95
C MET A 60 14.00 6.18 -7.27
N LYS A 61 14.97 5.31 -7.60
CA LYS A 61 16.30 5.23 -6.97
C LYS A 61 16.23 5.06 -5.44
N ILE A 62 15.20 4.34 -4.98
CA ILE A 62 15.03 3.95 -3.58
C ILE A 62 15.85 2.69 -3.36
N HIS A 63 16.79 2.74 -2.41
CA HIS A 63 17.71 1.63 -2.13
C HIS A 63 17.02 0.61 -1.20
N LYS A 64 15.99 -0.07 -1.72
CA LYS A 64 15.25 -1.15 -1.05
C LYS A 64 15.27 -2.41 -1.91
N ASP A 65 15.25 -3.55 -1.24
CA ASP A 65 15.26 -4.90 -1.83
C ASP A 65 13.92 -5.57 -1.50
N ALA A 66 13.06 -5.73 -2.50
CA ALA A 66 11.72 -6.28 -2.36
C ALA A 66 11.71 -7.76 -1.97
N ASP A 67 12.79 -8.50 -2.21
CA ASP A 67 12.92 -9.90 -1.79
C ASP A 67 13.19 -10.04 -0.28
N LYS A 68 13.52 -8.94 0.41
CA LYS A 68 13.68 -8.91 1.86
C LYS A 68 12.38 -8.42 2.52
N PRO A 69 11.64 -9.27 3.25
CA PRO A 69 10.38 -8.86 3.83
C PRO A 69 10.59 -7.77 4.88
N ASN A 70 9.89 -6.65 4.70
CA ASN A 70 9.89 -5.50 5.60
C ASN A 70 8.46 -4.94 5.68
N TRP A 71 8.01 -4.59 6.89
CA TRP A 71 6.71 -3.97 7.12
C TRP A 71 6.46 -2.72 6.27
N GLU A 72 7.51 -1.93 6.02
CA GLU A 72 7.42 -0.76 5.15
C GLU A 72 7.13 -1.15 3.69
N ILE A 73 7.71 -2.26 3.21
CA ILE A 73 7.48 -2.77 1.85
C ILE A 73 6.02 -3.25 1.73
N PHE A 74 5.50 -3.95 2.74
CA PHE A 74 4.08 -4.31 2.77
C PHE A 74 3.17 -3.07 2.74
N ALA A 75 3.54 -1.99 3.45
CA ALA A 75 2.78 -0.74 3.36
C ALA A 75 2.84 -0.16 1.93
N ASP A 76 4.02 -0.07 1.33
CA ASP A 76 4.20 0.44 -0.03
C ASP A 76 3.39 -0.36 -1.07
N ILE A 77 3.31 -1.69 -0.93
CA ILE A 77 2.46 -2.57 -1.78
C ILE A 77 0.99 -2.13 -1.70
N PHE A 78 0.46 -1.94 -0.48
CA PHE A 78 -0.92 -1.50 -0.31
C PHE A 78 -1.13 -0.10 -0.90
N LYS A 79 -0.18 0.82 -0.75
CA LYS A 79 -0.29 2.16 -1.35
C LYS A 79 -0.35 2.07 -2.87
N GLY A 80 0.50 1.25 -3.47
CA GLY A 80 0.53 1.03 -4.91
C GLY A 80 -0.77 0.45 -5.45
N ALA A 81 -1.29 -0.59 -4.79
CA ALA A 81 -2.57 -1.22 -5.13
C ALA A 81 -3.80 -0.34 -4.92
N ILE A 82 -3.69 0.80 -4.21
CA ILE A 82 -4.79 1.75 -4.05
C ILE A 82 -4.75 2.84 -5.12
N ILE A 83 -3.55 3.18 -5.59
CA ILE A 83 -3.29 4.37 -6.42
C ILE A 83 -3.14 4.02 -7.90
N TYR A 84 -2.37 2.98 -8.23
CA TYR A 84 -1.91 2.71 -9.60
C TYR A 84 -2.72 1.63 -10.29
N GLU A 85 -2.89 0.49 -9.62
CA GLU A 85 -3.77 -0.61 -10.06
C GLU A 85 -5.19 -0.37 -9.60
#